data_AF-A0A820CMK4-F1
#
_entry.id   AF-A0A820CMK4-F1
#
_cell.length_a   1.000
_cell.length_b   1.000
_cell.length_c   1.000
_cell.angle_alpha   90.00
_cell.angle_beta   90.00
_cell.angle_gamma   90.00
#
_symmetry.space_group_name_H-M   'P 1'
#
loop_
_entity.id
_entity.type
_entity.pdbx_description
1 polymer ?
#
loop_
_entity_poly.entity_id
_entity_poly.type
_entity_poly.pdbx_seq_one_letter_code
_entity_poly.pdbx_strand_id
1 'polypeptide(L)'
;GGSQLAAELQPNVTLRVLDLRWNNIGLVGSRALLAACQSNSTLNELNLTGNNAPDDIMENINNALAKNTEKRQIHFGHSQNMAILARQVQNIHTEKDRQITSVLKRVSLQEQAMLKANKSLAEKVKKLQETLNDQQLGFNAISAKNALLEADLTVATQQYNDAENEIKKMKIEKDHLIHKIRREYQQEKDGLLNIQEKFQRDLNENLEIQRRLNEKVHDLERKNETLQTTIYELRETITINDRDHHLKISSLDDENQRLKLKHKENLKDYELSSTRNIQRLKESYETTQQNLKEQITKLETIRTTLEREVNSLKSIISTQKLNHEEILQHEKLRLKNEEKRLQFLRTAMLDYIGRGTKTN
;
A
#
# COMPACT_ATOMS: atom_id res chain seq x y z
N GLY A 1 -66.84 170.90 57.36
CA GLY A 1 -67.77 169.75 57.40
C GLY A 1 -67.51 168.81 56.23
N GLY A 2 -68.17 169.02 55.08
CA GLY A 2 -68.12 168.07 53.95
C GLY A 2 -66.72 167.67 53.46
N SER A 3 -65.77 168.62 53.37
CA SER A 3 -64.40 168.33 52.92
C SER A 3 -63.61 167.45 53.88
N GLN A 4 -63.89 167.53 55.18
CA GLN A 4 -63.16 166.76 56.19
C GLN A 4 -63.66 165.31 56.23
N LEU A 5 -64.98 165.11 56.12
CA LEU A 5 -65.57 163.79 55.99
C LEU A 5 -65.10 163.05 54.73
N ALA A 6 -64.96 163.78 53.62
CA ALA A 6 -64.39 163.23 52.39
C ALA A 6 -62.96 162.71 52.58
N ALA A 7 -62.10 163.46 53.27
CA ALA A 7 -60.72 163.02 53.54
C ALA A 7 -60.68 161.74 54.39
N GLU A 8 -61.60 161.58 55.33
CA GLU A 8 -61.70 160.38 56.18
C GLU A 8 -62.36 159.20 55.47
N LEU A 9 -63.21 159.47 54.46
CA LEU A 9 -63.79 158.42 53.63
C LEU A 9 -62.77 157.76 52.72
N GLN A 10 -61.77 158.49 52.20
CA GLN A 10 -60.79 157.93 51.25
C GLN A 10 -60.08 156.65 51.72
N PRO A 11 -59.49 156.58 52.92
CA PRO A 11 -58.80 155.38 53.40
C PRO A 11 -59.74 154.33 54.02
N ASN A 12 -61.04 154.62 54.11
CA ASN A 12 -61.96 153.70 54.77
C ASN A 12 -62.25 152.49 53.88
N VAL A 13 -61.93 151.29 54.37
CA VAL A 13 -62.08 150.03 53.62
C VAL A 13 -63.24 149.16 54.12
N THR A 14 -64.04 149.64 55.07
CA THR A 14 -65.10 148.85 55.71
C THR A 14 -66.48 149.46 55.51
N LEU A 15 -66.58 150.79 55.44
CA LEU A 15 -67.83 151.51 55.26
C LEU A 15 -68.37 151.28 53.85
N ARG A 16 -69.63 150.82 53.78
CA ARG A 16 -70.29 150.45 52.53
C ARG A 16 -71.42 151.39 52.14
N VAL A 17 -72.06 152.01 53.12
CA VAL A 17 -73.25 152.87 52.94
C VAL A 17 -73.07 154.07 53.85
N LEU A 18 -73.32 155.27 53.33
CA LEU A 18 -73.26 156.52 54.07
C LEU A 18 -74.43 157.43 53.69
N ASP A 19 -75.11 158.01 54.69
CA ASP A 19 -76.27 158.89 54.49
C ASP A 19 -75.98 160.27 55.08
N LEU A 20 -76.11 161.31 54.25
CA LEU A 20 -75.78 162.71 54.57
C LEU A 20 -76.87 163.67 54.07
N ARG A 21 -78.12 163.21 53.93
CA ARG A 21 -79.25 164.03 53.47
C ARG A 21 -79.47 165.30 54.34
N TRP A 22 -79.90 166.40 53.72
CA TRP A 22 -80.28 167.68 54.38
C TRP A 22 -79.22 168.38 55.26
N ASN A 23 -77.93 168.24 54.96
CA ASN A 23 -76.83 168.79 55.76
C ASN A 23 -76.21 170.09 55.20
N ASN A 24 -76.91 170.80 54.30
CA ASN A 24 -76.46 172.01 53.63
C ASN A 24 -75.04 171.92 53.03
N ILE A 25 -74.69 170.75 52.47
CA ILE A 25 -73.41 170.54 51.80
C ILE A 25 -73.43 171.29 50.47
N GLY A 26 -72.65 172.38 50.39
CA GLY A 26 -72.47 173.13 49.16
C GLY A 26 -71.45 172.50 48.20
N LEU A 27 -71.28 173.13 47.05
CA LEU A 27 -70.41 172.71 45.94
C LEU A 27 -69.04 172.14 46.36
N VAL A 28 -68.32 172.82 47.25
CA VAL A 28 -66.97 172.43 47.68
C VAL A 28 -66.97 171.11 48.45
N GLY A 29 -67.98 170.90 49.31
CA GLY A 29 -68.13 169.66 50.07
C GLY A 29 -68.55 168.48 49.19
N SER A 30 -69.45 168.71 48.23
CA SER A 30 -69.88 167.67 47.28
C SER A 30 -68.76 167.25 46.33
N ARG A 31 -67.92 168.19 45.86
CA ARG A 31 -66.71 167.87 45.09
C ARG A 31 -65.72 167.02 45.88
N ALA A 32 -65.53 167.33 47.16
CA ALA A 32 -64.66 166.55 48.03
C ALA A 32 -65.21 165.12 48.21
N LEU A 33 -66.52 164.97 48.45
CA LEU A 33 -67.17 163.66 48.56
C LEU A 33 -67.11 162.85 47.25
N LEU A 34 -67.21 163.52 46.09
CA LEU A 34 -66.99 162.89 44.79
C LEU A 34 -65.56 162.33 44.67
N ALA A 35 -64.56 163.16 44.97
CA ALA A 35 -63.17 162.72 44.95
C ALA A 35 -62.95 161.55 45.92
N ALA A 36 -63.63 161.55 47.06
CA ALA A 36 -63.58 160.46 48.02
C ALA A 36 -64.24 159.17 47.50
N CYS A 37 -65.40 159.25 46.85
CA CYS A 37 -66.08 158.09 46.25
C CYS A 37 -65.31 157.52 45.05
N GLN A 38 -64.57 158.34 44.31
CA GLN A 38 -63.72 157.89 43.20
C GLN A 38 -62.48 157.11 43.67
N SER A 39 -61.90 157.48 44.81
CA SER A 39 -60.75 156.78 45.39
C SER A 39 -61.13 155.64 46.32
N ASN A 40 -62.26 155.76 47.05
CA ASN A 40 -62.75 154.73 47.94
C ASN A 40 -63.49 153.67 47.12
N SER A 41 -62.96 152.45 47.07
CA SER A 41 -63.55 151.33 46.33
C SER A 41 -64.51 150.45 47.13
N THR A 42 -64.77 150.77 48.39
CA THR A 42 -65.60 149.96 49.32
C THR A 42 -66.96 150.57 49.59
N LEU A 43 -67.10 151.89 49.48
CA LEU A 43 -68.37 152.60 49.56
C LEU A 43 -69.21 152.30 48.31
N ASN A 44 -70.44 151.87 48.53
CA ASN A 44 -71.40 151.42 47.51
C ASN A 44 -72.61 152.35 47.41
N GLU A 45 -72.90 153.10 48.47
CA GLU A 45 -74.07 153.98 48.52
C GLU A 45 -73.73 155.24 49.33
N LEU A 46 -73.98 156.41 48.75
CA LEU A 46 -73.86 157.71 49.39
C LEU A 46 -75.13 158.52 49.10
N ASN A 47 -75.89 158.87 50.13
CA ASN A 47 -77.11 159.64 49.98
C ASN A 47 -76.91 161.11 50.36
N LEU A 48 -77.07 162.03 49.40
CA LEU A 48 -76.89 163.47 49.59
C LEU A 48 -78.15 164.30 49.30
N THR A 49 -79.31 163.64 49.20
CA THR A 49 -80.60 164.30 48.92
C THR A 49 -80.90 165.45 49.89
N GLY A 50 -81.37 166.61 49.41
CA GLY A 50 -81.68 167.79 50.25
C GLY A 50 -80.47 168.67 50.60
N ASN A 51 -79.31 168.44 49.97
CA ASN A 51 -78.15 169.34 50.00
C ASN A 51 -78.08 170.21 48.73
N ASN A 52 -77.32 171.31 48.77
CA ASN A 52 -77.14 172.22 47.63
C ASN A 52 -75.98 171.75 46.71
N ALA A 53 -76.01 170.48 46.33
CA ALA A 53 -75.04 169.84 45.44
C ALA A 53 -75.53 169.93 43.99
N PRO A 54 -74.70 170.36 43.02
CA PRO A 54 -75.06 170.32 41.60
C PRO A 54 -75.33 168.89 41.13
N ASP A 55 -76.32 168.73 40.25
CA ASP A 55 -76.72 167.43 39.69
C ASP A 55 -75.56 166.71 38.99
N ASP A 56 -74.68 167.44 38.28
CA ASP A 56 -73.48 166.89 37.64
C ASP A 56 -72.56 166.16 38.64
N ILE A 57 -72.45 166.66 39.87
CA ILE A 57 -71.61 166.04 40.90
C ILE A 57 -72.32 164.80 41.47
N MET A 58 -73.63 164.86 41.64
CA MET A 58 -74.45 163.72 42.10
C MET A 58 -74.41 162.55 41.11
N GLU A 59 -74.53 162.82 39.81
CA GLU A 59 -74.42 161.82 38.76
C GLU A 59 -73.03 161.16 38.76
N ASN A 60 -71.98 161.97 38.90
CA ASN A 60 -70.61 161.45 39.00
C ASN A 60 -70.36 160.62 40.27
N ILE A 61 -70.99 160.97 41.40
CA ILE A 61 -70.92 160.16 42.64
C ILE A 61 -71.61 158.81 42.42
N ASN A 62 -72.83 158.82 41.87
CA ASN A 62 -73.56 157.59 41.57
C ASN A 62 -72.79 156.70 40.60
N ASN A 63 -72.16 157.27 39.56
CA ASN A 63 -71.29 156.54 38.64
C ASN A 63 -70.06 155.95 39.32
N ALA A 64 -69.44 156.66 40.27
CA ALA A 64 -68.30 156.14 41.04
C ALA A 64 -68.73 154.95 41.92
N LEU A 65 -69.88 155.06 42.60
CA LEU A 65 -70.44 154.00 43.43
C LEU A 65 -70.90 152.78 42.63
N ALA A 66 -71.49 152.98 41.45
CA ALA A 66 -71.84 151.90 40.52
C ALA A 66 -70.60 151.13 40.05
N LYS A 67 -69.49 151.82 39.77
CA LYS A 67 -68.20 151.17 39.47
C LYS A 67 -67.65 150.37 40.65
N ASN A 68 -67.87 150.84 41.88
CA ASN A 68 -67.43 150.12 43.08
C ASN A 68 -68.25 148.85 43.32
N THR A 69 -69.56 148.89 43.11
CA THR A 69 -70.42 147.69 43.21
C THR A 69 -70.10 146.68 42.11
N GLU A 70 -69.88 147.12 40.88
CA GLU A 70 -69.46 146.28 39.75
C GLU A 70 -68.12 145.59 40.03
N LYS A 71 -67.10 146.32 40.50
CA LYS A 71 -65.79 145.75 40.88
C LYS A 71 -65.92 144.64 41.93
N ARG A 72 -66.80 144.82 42.92
CA ARG A 72 -67.04 143.82 43.96
C ARG A 72 -67.72 142.57 43.40
N GLN A 73 -68.70 142.73 42.51
CA GLN A 73 -69.34 141.60 41.84
C GLN A 73 -68.35 140.83 40.96
N ILE A 74 -67.49 141.53 40.21
CA ILE A 74 -66.41 140.94 39.42
C ILE A 74 -65.45 140.18 40.33
N HIS A 75 -65.03 140.76 41.46
CA HIS A 75 -64.13 140.10 42.41
C HIS A 75 -64.77 138.84 43.03
N PHE A 76 -66.05 138.89 43.39
CA PHE A 76 -66.77 137.73 43.91
C PHE A 76 -66.91 136.63 42.84
N GLY A 77 -67.30 136.99 41.62
CA GLY A 77 -67.38 136.06 40.49
C GLY A 77 -66.03 135.46 40.11
N HIS A 78 -64.96 136.25 40.14
CA HIS A 78 -63.59 135.77 39.92
C HIS A 78 -63.17 134.77 40.99
N SER A 79 -63.43 135.05 42.27
CA SER A 79 -63.13 134.13 43.37
C SER A 79 -63.90 132.81 43.24
N GLN A 80 -65.19 132.87 42.88
CA GLN A 80 -66.01 131.68 42.65
C GLN A 80 -65.52 130.87 41.44
N ASN A 81 -65.19 131.54 40.33
CA ASN A 81 -64.64 130.88 39.14
C ASN A 81 -63.26 130.26 39.43
N MET A 82 -62.41 130.94 40.19
CA MET A 82 -61.12 130.39 40.62
C MET A 82 -61.29 129.16 41.50
N ALA A 83 -62.27 129.13 42.41
CA ALA A 83 -62.56 127.94 43.22
C ALA A 83 -63.05 126.76 42.36
N ILE A 84 -63.89 127.02 41.35
CA ILE A 84 -64.38 125.99 40.42
C ILE A 84 -63.24 125.44 39.56
N LEU A 85 -62.41 126.32 38.99
CA LEU A 85 -61.24 125.95 38.19
C LEU A 85 -60.24 125.13 39.01
N ALA A 86 -59.93 125.56 40.23
CA ALA A 86 -59.04 124.81 41.13
C ALA A 86 -59.58 123.40 41.40
N ARG A 87 -60.89 123.25 41.62
CA ARG A 87 -61.53 121.94 41.82
C ARG A 87 -61.49 121.08 40.56
N GLN A 88 -61.69 121.66 39.39
CA GLN A 88 -61.58 120.94 38.11
C GLN A 88 -60.14 120.47 37.85
N VAL A 89 -59.14 121.33 38.07
CA VAL A 89 -57.72 120.98 37.95
C VAL A 89 -57.37 119.84 38.91
N GLN A 90 -57.83 119.92 40.17
CA GLN A 90 -57.60 118.86 41.15
C GLN A 90 -58.26 117.54 40.74
N ASN A 91 -59.49 117.56 40.22
CA ASN A 91 -60.17 116.36 39.72
C ASN A 91 -59.47 115.74 38.51
N ILE A 92 -58.96 116.57 37.59
CA ILE A 92 -58.18 116.09 36.45
C ILE A 92 -56.88 115.46 36.93
N HIS A 93 -56.19 116.11 37.88
CA HIS A 93 -54.94 115.59 38.43
C HIS A 93 -55.15 114.23 39.11
N THR A 94 -56.16 114.11 39.98
CA THR A 94 -56.45 112.84 40.66
C THR A 94 -56.85 111.72 39.69
N GLU A 95 -57.63 112.03 38.66
CA GLU A 95 -58.00 111.05 37.63
C GLU A 95 -56.78 110.63 36.79
N LYS A 96 -55.90 111.58 36.44
CA LYS A 96 -54.66 111.28 35.71
C LYS A 96 -53.70 110.45 36.56
N ASP A 97 -53.54 110.76 37.84
CA ASP A 97 -52.71 109.97 38.77
C ASP A 97 -53.27 108.55 38.91
N ARG A 98 -54.59 108.41 38.98
CA ARG A 98 -55.25 107.09 39.01
C ARG A 98 -55.00 106.32 37.72
N GLN A 99 -55.11 106.95 36.56
CA GLN A 99 -54.81 106.33 35.26
C GLN A 99 -53.34 105.90 35.16
N ILE A 100 -52.41 106.78 35.54
CA ILE A 100 -50.97 106.50 35.57
C ILE A 100 -50.68 105.31 36.47
N THR A 101 -51.25 105.30 37.68
CA THR A 101 -51.08 104.19 38.65
C THR A 101 -51.62 102.87 38.09
N SER A 102 -52.77 102.89 37.41
CA SER A 102 -53.35 101.71 36.75
C SER A 102 -52.44 101.16 35.66
N VAL A 103 -51.92 102.03 34.78
CA VAL A 103 -51.01 101.65 33.71
C VAL A 103 -49.70 101.09 34.28
N LEU A 104 -49.10 101.76 35.26
CA LEU A 104 -47.88 101.28 35.93
C LEU A 104 -48.09 99.89 36.55
N LYS A 105 -49.23 99.65 37.19
CA LYS A 105 -49.56 98.33 37.74
C LYS A 105 -49.68 97.27 36.63
N ARG A 106 -50.31 97.59 35.51
CA ARG A 106 -50.43 96.68 34.36
C ARG A 106 -49.06 96.35 33.75
N VAL A 107 -48.20 97.36 33.55
CA VAL A 107 -46.85 97.18 33.02
C VAL A 107 -46.02 96.29 33.95
N SER A 108 -46.02 96.57 35.25
CA SER A 108 -45.30 95.77 36.24
C SER A 108 -45.77 94.31 36.25
N LEU A 109 -47.08 94.05 36.20
CA LEU A 109 -47.62 92.69 36.11
C LEU A 109 -47.20 92.00 34.81
N GLN A 110 -47.17 92.73 33.68
CA GLN A 110 -46.76 92.19 32.39
C GLN A 110 -45.26 91.89 32.35
N GLU A 111 -44.41 92.75 32.93
CA GLU A 111 -42.97 92.49 33.09
C GLU A 111 -42.72 91.24 33.92
N GLN A 112 -43.43 91.06 35.04
CA GLN A 112 -43.33 89.85 35.86
C GLN A 112 -43.78 88.60 35.09
N ALA A 113 -44.87 88.68 34.32
CA ALA A 113 -45.34 87.58 33.49
C ALA A 113 -44.32 87.22 32.39
N MET A 114 -43.75 88.23 31.72
CA MET A 114 -42.69 88.05 30.72
C MET A 114 -41.43 87.43 31.32
N LEU A 115 -41.00 87.88 32.51
CA LEU A 115 -39.86 87.28 33.23
C LEU A 115 -40.10 85.81 33.56
N LYS A 116 -41.31 85.46 34.03
CA LYS A 116 -41.68 84.05 34.28
C LYS A 116 -41.69 83.23 32.99
N ALA A 117 -42.25 83.76 31.92
CA ALA A 117 -42.29 83.10 30.62
C ALA A 117 -40.87 82.88 30.06
N ASN A 118 -40.00 83.90 30.11
CA ASN A 118 -38.62 83.80 29.66
C ASN A 118 -37.81 82.80 30.49
N LYS A 119 -37.99 82.76 31.82
CA LYS A 119 -37.38 81.73 32.67
C LYS A 119 -37.83 80.32 32.27
N SER A 120 -39.13 80.11 32.08
CA SER A 120 -39.67 78.83 31.63
C SER A 120 -39.15 78.42 30.25
N LEU A 121 -39.05 79.38 29.33
CA LEU A 121 -38.52 79.13 27.99
C LEU A 121 -37.03 78.75 28.06
N ALA A 122 -36.23 79.46 28.86
CA ALA A 122 -34.81 79.16 29.05
C ALA A 122 -34.61 77.75 29.65
N GLU A 123 -35.43 77.35 30.61
CA GLU A 123 -35.40 75.98 31.15
C GLU A 123 -35.76 74.92 30.10
N LYS A 124 -36.77 75.19 29.24
CA LYS A 124 -37.12 74.28 28.14
C LYS A 124 -36.00 74.16 27.12
N VAL A 125 -35.38 75.27 26.73
CA VAL A 125 -34.24 75.29 25.79
C VAL A 125 -33.07 74.50 26.39
N LYS A 126 -32.77 74.68 27.67
CA LYS A 126 -31.73 73.93 28.36
C LYS A 126 -31.98 72.42 28.32
N LYS A 127 -33.20 71.99 28.67
CA LYS A 127 -33.59 70.56 28.62
C LYS A 127 -33.51 69.98 27.22
N LEU A 128 -33.95 70.73 26.20
CA LEU A 128 -33.84 70.30 24.81
C LEU A 128 -32.38 70.17 24.36
N GLN A 129 -31.51 71.09 24.78
CA GLN A 129 -30.08 71.02 24.48
C GLN A 129 -29.40 69.82 25.15
N GLU A 130 -29.74 69.54 26.41
CA GLU A 130 -29.26 68.34 27.13
C GLU A 130 -29.70 67.07 26.40
N THR A 131 -30.99 66.98 26.05
CA THR A 131 -31.54 65.82 25.31
C THR A 131 -30.85 65.64 23.95
N LEU A 132 -30.58 66.73 23.23
CA LEU A 132 -29.90 66.70 21.94
C LEU A 132 -28.45 66.22 22.08
N ASN A 133 -27.73 66.69 23.10
CA ASN A 133 -26.36 66.25 23.37
C ASN A 133 -26.32 64.75 23.72
N ASP A 134 -27.24 64.27 24.56
CA ASP A 134 -27.34 62.85 24.91
C ASP A 134 -27.61 61.98 23.67
N GLN A 135 -28.50 62.44 22.77
CA GLN A 135 -28.77 61.78 21.50
C GLN A 135 -27.55 61.76 20.57
N GLN A 136 -26.79 62.85 20.49
CA GLN A 136 -25.55 62.89 19.70
C GLN A 136 -24.50 61.93 20.24
N LEU A 137 -24.34 61.84 21.57
CA LEU A 137 -23.45 60.86 22.19
C LEU A 137 -23.89 59.43 21.87
N GLY A 138 -25.20 59.14 21.97
CA GLY A 138 -25.76 57.85 21.60
C GLY A 138 -25.52 57.49 20.13
N PHE A 139 -25.74 58.44 19.21
CA PHE A 139 -25.48 58.25 17.79
C PHE A 139 -24.01 57.94 17.51
N ASN A 140 -23.09 58.71 18.11
CA ASN A 140 -21.65 58.49 17.95
C ASN A 140 -21.21 57.12 18.47
N ALA A 141 -21.76 56.67 19.60
CA ALA A 141 -21.49 55.35 20.15
C ALA A 141 -21.99 54.22 19.22
N ILE A 142 -23.19 54.37 18.65
CA ILE A 142 -23.73 53.42 17.67
C ILE A 142 -22.87 53.42 16.40
N SER A 143 -22.47 54.59 15.90
CA SER A 143 -21.60 54.71 14.73
C SER A 143 -20.26 54.02 14.94
N ALA A 144 -19.63 54.19 16.12
CA ALA A 144 -18.39 53.50 16.46
C ALA A 144 -18.58 51.98 16.55
N LYS A 145 -19.70 51.52 17.12
CA LYS A 145 -20.03 50.10 17.20
C LYS A 145 -20.26 49.48 15.82
N ASN A 146 -20.91 50.20 14.91
CA ASN A 146 -21.11 49.76 13.53
C ASN A 146 -19.76 49.64 12.79
N ALA A 147 -18.86 50.61 12.95
CA ALA A 147 -17.53 50.55 12.34
C ALA A 147 -16.71 49.35 12.85
N LEU A 148 -16.79 49.03 14.14
CA LEU A 148 -16.15 47.84 14.71
C LEU A 148 -16.77 46.55 14.16
N LEU A 149 -18.10 46.47 14.09
CA LEU A 149 -18.79 45.31 13.52
C LEU A 149 -18.47 45.09 12.03
N GLU A 150 -18.32 46.16 11.25
CA GLU A 150 -17.89 46.09 9.84
C GLU A 150 -16.45 45.57 9.73
N ALA A 151 -15.54 46.01 10.62
CA ALA A 151 -14.19 45.49 10.68
C ALA A 151 -14.17 43.98 11.04
N ASP A 152 -14.93 43.58 12.07
CA ASP A 152 -15.06 42.18 12.49
C ASP A 152 -15.63 41.31 11.35
N LEU A 153 -16.65 41.81 10.64
CA LEU A 153 -17.23 41.12 9.49
C LEU A 153 -16.21 40.94 8.36
N THR A 154 -15.37 41.95 8.11
CA THR A 154 -14.31 41.89 7.10
C THR A 154 -13.28 40.82 7.47
N VAL A 155 -12.86 40.78 8.73
CA VAL A 155 -11.92 39.76 9.23
C VAL A 155 -12.53 38.36 9.14
N ALA A 156 -13.78 38.18 9.56
CA ALA A 156 -14.47 36.90 9.47
C ALA A 156 -14.63 36.42 8.01
N THR A 157 -14.90 37.34 7.08
CA THR A 157 -14.99 37.04 5.64
C THR A 157 -13.64 36.61 5.08
N GLN A 158 -12.55 37.27 5.48
CA GLN A 158 -11.19 36.87 5.08
C GLN A 158 -10.84 35.47 5.61
N GLN A 159 -11.10 35.21 6.90
CA GLN A 159 -10.87 33.89 7.50
C GLN A 159 -11.68 32.78 6.81
N TYR A 160 -12.92 33.07 6.43
CA TYR A 160 -13.75 32.13 5.66
C TYR A 160 -13.11 31.80 4.30
N ASN A 161 -12.67 32.81 3.56
CA ASN A 161 -12.03 32.62 2.25
C ASN A 161 -10.72 31.84 2.36
N ASP A 162 -9.91 32.11 3.40
CA ASP A 162 -8.66 31.39 3.65
C ASP A 162 -8.93 29.92 3.97
N ALA A 163 -9.91 29.63 4.83
CA ALA A 163 -10.34 28.27 5.12
C ALA A 163 -10.89 27.55 3.87
N GLU A 164 -11.66 28.25 3.02
CA GLU A 164 -12.16 27.69 1.76
C GLU A 164 -11.02 27.30 0.82
N ASN A 165 -9.99 28.15 0.73
CA ASN A 165 -8.80 27.89 -0.08
C ASN A 165 -7.98 26.70 0.44
N GLU A 166 -7.82 26.56 1.76
CA GLU A 166 -7.19 25.38 2.36
C GLU A 166 -7.99 24.11 2.08
N ILE A 167 -9.32 24.15 2.20
CA ILE A 167 -10.18 23.01 1.86
C ILE A 167 -10.03 22.62 0.39
N LYS A 168 -9.91 23.59 -0.53
CA LYS A 168 -9.65 23.33 -1.95
C LYS A 168 -8.29 22.64 -2.16
N LYS A 169 -7.23 23.13 -1.50
CA LYS A 169 -5.89 22.49 -1.55
C LYS A 169 -5.92 21.05 -1.01
N MET A 170 -6.52 20.85 0.16
CA MET A 170 -6.66 19.51 0.77
C MET A 170 -7.47 18.55 -0.12
N LYS A 171 -8.51 19.03 -0.80
CA LYS A 171 -9.27 18.21 -1.77
C LYS A 171 -8.39 17.73 -2.93
N ILE A 172 -7.60 18.64 -3.51
CA ILE A 172 -6.67 18.30 -4.62
C ILE A 172 -5.62 17.29 -4.15
N GLU A 173 -5.02 17.51 -2.98
CA GLU A 173 -4.01 16.60 -2.42
C GLU A 173 -4.59 15.22 -2.13
N LYS A 174 -5.79 15.16 -1.53
CA LYS A 174 -6.53 13.91 -1.30
C LYS A 174 -6.79 13.18 -2.62
N ASP A 175 -7.24 13.88 -3.65
CA ASP A 175 -7.52 13.25 -4.95
C ASP A 175 -6.23 12.74 -5.62
N HIS A 176 -5.12 13.47 -5.47
CA HIS A 176 -3.80 13.03 -5.93
C HIS A 176 -3.33 11.77 -5.19
N LEU A 177 -3.50 11.72 -3.87
CA LEU A 177 -3.15 10.55 -3.05
C LEU A 177 -4.00 9.33 -3.42
N ILE A 178 -5.30 9.51 -3.64
CA ILE A 178 -6.19 8.44 -4.13
C ILE A 178 -5.72 7.91 -5.48
N HIS A 179 -5.31 8.78 -6.40
CA HIS A 179 -4.79 8.37 -7.71
C HIS A 179 -3.48 7.60 -7.58
N LYS A 180 -2.57 8.04 -6.70
CA LYS A 180 -1.31 7.37 -6.42
C LYS A 180 -1.55 5.96 -5.84
N ILE A 181 -2.37 5.84 -4.81
CA ILE A 181 -2.73 4.56 -4.18
C ILE A 181 -3.37 3.62 -5.21
N ARG A 182 -4.31 4.12 -6.03
CA ARG A 182 -4.95 3.31 -7.07
C ARG A 182 -3.95 2.79 -8.09
N ARG A 183 -2.96 3.61 -8.48
CA ARG A 183 -1.91 3.21 -9.43
C ARG A 183 -0.98 2.15 -8.84
N GLU A 184 -0.54 2.33 -7.61
CA GLU A 184 0.31 1.37 -6.90
C GLU A 184 -0.42 0.03 -6.69
N TYR A 185 -1.67 0.07 -6.25
CA TYR A 185 -2.52 -1.12 -6.13
C TYR A 185 -2.69 -1.85 -7.46
N GLN A 186 -2.91 -1.13 -8.56
CA GLN A 186 -3.07 -1.75 -9.87
C GLN A 186 -1.76 -2.40 -10.34
N GLN A 187 -0.62 -1.74 -10.14
CA GLN A 187 0.69 -2.30 -10.47
C GLN A 187 1.00 -3.57 -9.67
N GLU A 188 0.71 -3.58 -8.37
CA GLU A 188 0.89 -4.75 -7.52
C GLU A 188 -0.05 -5.89 -7.93
N LYS A 189 -1.31 -5.59 -8.21
CA LYS A 189 -2.30 -6.56 -8.70
C LYS A 189 -1.86 -7.19 -10.03
N ASP A 190 -1.42 -6.39 -10.98
CA ASP A 190 -0.94 -6.88 -12.28
C ASP A 190 0.36 -7.69 -12.11
N GLY A 191 1.25 -7.28 -11.20
CA GLY A 191 2.44 -8.04 -10.82
C GLY A 191 2.11 -9.42 -10.25
N LEU A 192 1.14 -9.49 -9.33
CA LEU A 192 0.66 -10.76 -8.75
C LEU A 192 0.00 -11.66 -9.80
N LEU A 193 -0.79 -11.09 -10.71
CA LEU A 193 -1.42 -11.84 -11.79
C LEU A 193 -0.35 -12.47 -12.72
N ASN A 194 0.66 -11.69 -13.10
CA ASN A 194 1.77 -12.20 -13.92
C ASN A 194 2.54 -13.33 -13.23
N ILE A 195 2.77 -13.21 -11.91
CA ILE A 195 3.42 -14.25 -11.11
C ILE A 195 2.54 -15.51 -11.06
N GLN A 196 1.24 -15.36 -10.82
CA GLN A 196 0.29 -16.47 -10.82
C GLN A 196 0.24 -17.19 -12.17
N GLU A 197 0.19 -16.44 -13.28
CA GLU A 197 0.22 -16.99 -14.63
C GLU A 197 1.52 -17.75 -14.93
N LYS A 198 2.66 -17.27 -14.41
CA LYS A 198 3.93 -17.98 -14.52
C LYS A 198 3.91 -19.28 -13.73
N PHE A 199 3.50 -19.24 -12.46
CA PHE A 199 3.38 -20.46 -11.64
C PHE A 199 2.43 -21.48 -12.27
N GLN A 200 1.31 -21.03 -12.85
CA GLN A 200 0.37 -21.92 -13.53
C GLN A 200 1.00 -22.59 -14.76
N ARG A 201 1.81 -21.86 -15.54
CA ARG A 201 2.56 -22.43 -16.66
C ARG A 201 3.58 -23.46 -16.19
N ASP A 202 4.40 -23.10 -15.21
CA ASP A 202 5.43 -23.98 -14.65
C ASP A 202 4.80 -25.25 -14.04
N LEU A 203 3.64 -25.13 -13.39
CA LEU A 203 2.89 -26.26 -12.86
C LEU A 203 2.39 -27.19 -13.98
N ASN A 204 1.80 -26.62 -15.03
CA ASN A 204 1.31 -27.40 -16.17
C ASN A 204 2.45 -28.14 -16.89
N GLU A 205 3.60 -27.49 -17.08
CA GLU A 205 4.80 -28.11 -17.65
C GLU A 205 5.30 -29.27 -16.78
N ASN A 206 5.37 -29.08 -15.45
CA ASN A 206 5.76 -30.14 -14.54
C ASN A 206 4.77 -31.32 -14.54
N LEU A 207 3.48 -31.05 -14.58
CA LEU A 207 2.44 -32.10 -14.69
C LEU A 207 2.59 -32.89 -15.98
N GLU A 208 2.92 -32.23 -17.10
CA GLU A 208 3.16 -32.91 -18.38
C GLU A 208 4.42 -33.78 -18.32
N ILE A 209 5.51 -33.28 -17.75
CA ILE A 209 6.74 -34.05 -17.52
C ILE A 209 6.44 -35.28 -16.64
N GLN A 210 5.71 -35.08 -15.54
CA GLN A 210 5.32 -36.16 -14.64
C GLN A 210 4.48 -37.22 -15.37
N ARG A 211 3.56 -36.80 -16.23
CA ARG A 211 2.76 -37.73 -17.04
C ARG A 211 3.64 -38.56 -17.98
N ARG A 212 4.56 -37.94 -18.70
CA ARG A 212 5.51 -38.63 -19.61
C ARG A 212 6.41 -39.61 -18.85
N LEU A 213 6.89 -39.23 -17.66
CA LEU A 213 7.71 -40.12 -16.82
C LEU A 213 6.89 -41.31 -16.32
N ASN A 214 5.65 -41.11 -15.88
CA ASN A 214 4.77 -42.19 -15.45
C ASN A 214 4.45 -43.17 -16.60
N GLU A 215 4.17 -42.65 -17.80
CA GLU A 215 4.00 -43.48 -19.00
C GLU A 215 5.26 -44.32 -19.25
N LYS A 216 6.45 -43.70 -19.14
CA LYS A 216 7.73 -44.40 -19.32
C LYS A 216 7.98 -45.48 -18.27
N VAL A 217 7.63 -45.22 -17.02
CA VAL A 217 7.73 -46.20 -15.92
C VAL A 217 6.81 -47.38 -16.21
N HIS A 218 5.54 -47.14 -16.56
CA HIS A 218 4.60 -48.20 -16.93
C HIS A 218 5.10 -49.08 -18.07
N ASP A 219 5.68 -48.47 -19.12
CA ASP A 219 6.25 -49.23 -20.23
C ASP A 219 7.44 -50.09 -19.81
N LEU A 220 8.30 -49.57 -18.93
CA LEU A 220 9.45 -50.30 -18.40
C LEU A 220 9.03 -51.44 -17.48
N GLU A 221 8.02 -51.23 -16.64
CA GLU A 221 7.43 -52.25 -15.76
C GLU A 221 6.84 -53.39 -16.59
N ARG A 222 6.03 -53.09 -17.62
CA ARG A 222 5.50 -54.12 -18.54
C ARG A 222 6.62 -54.91 -19.21
N LYS A 223 7.65 -54.24 -19.70
CA LYS A 223 8.82 -54.92 -20.31
C LYS A 223 9.52 -55.83 -19.30
N ASN A 224 9.72 -55.36 -18.08
CA ASN A 224 10.35 -56.14 -17.02
C ASN A 224 9.51 -57.38 -16.69
N GLU A 225 8.19 -57.25 -16.55
CA GLU A 225 7.27 -58.38 -16.36
C GLU A 225 7.39 -59.39 -17.49
N THR A 226 7.34 -58.94 -18.76
CA THR A 226 7.49 -59.85 -19.91
C THR A 226 8.83 -60.59 -19.91
N LEU A 227 9.93 -59.88 -19.60
CA LEU A 227 11.26 -60.50 -19.50
C LEU A 227 11.33 -61.49 -18.34
N GLN A 228 10.71 -61.19 -17.20
CA GLN A 228 10.63 -62.12 -16.07
C GLN A 228 9.89 -63.40 -16.45
N THR A 229 8.76 -63.30 -17.16
CA THR A 229 8.02 -64.46 -17.67
C THR A 229 8.87 -65.28 -18.64
N THR A 230 9.51 -64.63 -19.61
CA THR A 230 10.39 -65.34 -20.57
C THR A 230 11.58 -66.01 -19.89
N ILE A 231 12.20 -65.38 -18.90
CA ILE A 231 13.28 -65.99 -18.11
C ILE A 231 12.77 -67.22 -17.36
N TYR A 232 11.56 -67.15 -16.79
CA TYR A 232 10.95 -68.28 -16.10
C TYR A 232 10.72 -69.45 -17.05
N GLU A 233 10.10 -69.22 -18.22
CA GLU A 233 9.86 -70.24 -19.26
C GLU A 233 11.17 -70.87 -19.77
N LEU A 234 12.20 -70.05 -20.00
CA LEU A 234 13.52 -70.55 -20.41
C LEU A 234 14.18 -71.40 -19.33
N ARG A 235 14.08 -71.00 -18.05
CA ARG A 235 14.60 -71.80 -16.93
C ARG A 235 13.87 -73.13 -16.80
N GLU A 236 12.55 -73.13 -16.98
CA GLU A 236 11.76 -74.36 -16.99
C GLU A 236 12.18 -75.28 -18.14
N THR A 237 12.33 -74.73 -19.34
CA THR A 237 12.81 -75.46 -20.52
C THR A 237 14.20 -76.07 -20.31
N ILE A 238 15.14 -75.31 -19.75
CA ILE A 238 16.47 -75.82 -19.40
C ILE A 238 16.35 -76.97 -18.41
N THR A 239 15.52 -76.84 -17.38
CA THR A 239 15.32 -77.88 -16.37
C THR A 239 14.75 -79.17 -16.97
N ILE A 240 13.80 -79.05 -17.89
CA ILE A 240 13.23 -80.20 -18.61
C ILE A 240 14.29 -80.85 -19.49
N ASN A 241 15.03 -80.07 -20.28
CA ASN A 241 16.10 -80.59 -21.15
C ASN A 241 17.22 -81.26 -20.35
N ASP A 242 17.67 -80.67 -19.25
CA ASP A 242 18.69 -81.25 -18.37
C ASP A 242 18.23 -82.60 -17.81
N ARG A 243 16.95 -82.71 -17.43
CA ARG A 243 16.34 -83.96 -16.97
C ARG A 243 16.28 -85.00 -18.09
N ASP A 244 15.84 -84.62 -19.29
CA ASP A 244 15.75 -85.51 -20.45
C ASP A 244 17.14 -86.00 -20.89
N HIS A 245 18.13 -85.11 -20.91
CA HIS A 245 19.52 -85.46 -21.15
C HIS A 245 20.08 -86.38 -20.07
N HIS A 246 19.80 -86.13 -18.78
CA HIS A 246 20.18 -87.05 -17.69
C HIS A 246 19.58 -88.45 -17.88
N LEU A 247 18.28 -88.53 -18.19
CA LEU A 247 17.62 -89.81 -18.46
C LEU A 247 18.22 -90.52 -19.67
N LYS A 248 18.53 -89.78 -20.74
CA LYS A 248 19.14 -90.35 -21.94
C LYS A 248 20.57 -90.84 -21.68
N ILE A 249 21.37 -90.06 -20.94
CA ILE A 249 22.73 -90.44 -20.53
C ILE A 249 22.67 -91.71 -19.67
N SER A 250 21.78 -91.76 -18.67
CA SER A 250 21.61 -92.96 -17.83
C SER A 250 21.22 -94.18 -18.65
N SER A 251 20.28 -94.04 -19.58
CA SER A 251 19.86 -95.13 -20.47
C SER A 251 20.99 -95.62 -21.37
N LEU A 252 21.81 -94.70 -21.91
CA LEU A 252 22.97 -95.06 -22.74
C LEU A 252 24.09 -95.68 -21.91
N ASP A 253 24.27 -95.27 -20.66
CA ASP A 253 25.25 -95.88 -19.76
C ASP A 253 24.83 -97.31 -19.40
N ASP A 254 23.54 -97.53 -19.08
CA ASP A 254 22.97 -98.87 -18.86
C ASP A 254 23.15 -99.77 -20.09
N GLU A 255 22.89 -99.26 -21.29
CA GLU A 255 23.10 -99.99 -22.55
C GLU A 255 24.58 -100.32 -22.77
N ASN A 256 25.48 -99.35 -22.56
CA ASN A 256 26.93 -99.56 -22.63
C ASN A 256 27.40 -100.61 -21.61
N GLN A 257 26.88 -100.60 -20.38
CA GLN A 257 27.20 -101.60 -19.37
C GLN A 257 26.73 -103.00 -19.80
N ARG A 258 25.53 -103.12 -20.36
CA ARG A 258 25.03 -104.39 -20.93
C ARG A 258 25.90 -104.89 -22.09
N LEU A 259 26.27 -104.00 -23.00
CA LEU A 259 27.16 -104.34 -24.12
C LEU A 259 28.55 -104.76 -23.62
N LYS A 260 29.12 -104.07 -22.63
CA LYS A 260 30.39 -104.48 -22.00
C LYS A 260 30.31 -105.87 -21.38
N LEU A 261 29.23 -106.18 -20.66
CA LEU A 261 29.00 -107.51 -20.10
C LEU A 261 28.90 -108.57 -21.20
N LYS A 262 28.12 -108.32 -22.25
CA LYS A 262 27.99 -109.22 -23.41
C LYS A 262 29.31 -109.42 -24.14
N HIS A 263 30.10 -108.37 -24.35
CA HIS A 263 31.43 -108.47 -24.94
C HIS A 263 32.38 -109.28 -24.06
N LYS A 264 32.31 -109.12 -22.74
CA LYS A 264 33.11 -109.90 -21.78
C LYS A 264 32.74 -111.38 -21.81
N GLU A 265 31.46 -111.72 -21.91
CA GLU A 265 30.99 -113.09 -22.09
C GLU A 265 31.45 -113.68 -23.43
N ASN A 266 31.24 -112.96 -24.53
CA ASN A 266 31.70 -113.39 -25.86
C ASN A 266 33.22 -113.60 -25.89
N LEU A 267 34.00 -112.75 -25.22
CA LEU A 267 35.45 -112.89 -25.13
C LEU A 267 35.83 -114.15 -24.35
N LYS A 268 35.18 -114.43 -23.21
CA LYS A 268 35.36 -115.68 -22.46
C LYS A 268 35.03 -116.91 -23.31
N ASP A 269 33.93 -116.88 -24.05
CA ASP A 269 33.54 -117.98 -24.93
C ASP A 269 34.55 -118.18 -26.06
N TYR A 270 35.03 -117.09 -26.66
CA TYR A 270 36.08 -117.14 -27.66
C TYR A 270 37.38 -117.72 -27.09
N GLU A 271 37.84 -117.24 -25.93
CA GLU A 271 39.01 -117.77 -25.22
C GLU A 271 38.86 -119.25 -24.90
N LEU A 272 37.69 -119.69 -24.41
CA LEU A 272 37.38 -121.10 -24.15
C LEU A 272 37.46 -121.93 -25.43
N SER A 273 36.90 -121.44 -26.54
CA SER A 273 36.95 -122.13 -27.83
C SER A 273 38.38 -122.22 -28.37
N SER A 274 39.15 -121.13 -28.26
CA SER A 274 40.54 -121.05 -28.68
C SER A 274 41.41 -121.99 -27.86
N THR A 275 41.21 -122.02 -26.54
CA THR A 275 41.91 -122.94 -25.64
C THR A 275 41.58 -124.40 -25.98
N ARG A 276 40.30 -124.72 -26.23
CA ARG A 276 39.89 -126.07 -26.70
C ARG A 276 40.53 -126.42 -28.05
N ASN A 277 40.63 -125.48 -28.98
CA ASN A 277 41.26 -125.70 -30.28
C ASN A 277 42.77 -125.94 -30.12
N ILE A 278 43.46 -125.15 -29.30
CA ILE A 278 44.88 -125.35 -28.97
C ILE A 278 45.10 -126.71 -28.29
N GLN A 279 44.23 -127.09 -27.37
CA GLN A 279 44.27 -128.40 -26.70
C GLN A 279 44.15 -129.54 -27.71
N ARG A 280 43.15 -129.50 -28.61
CA ARG A 280 42.98 -130.49 -29.68
C ARG A 280 44.20 -130.56 -30.61
N LEU A 281 44.80 -129.40 -30.92
CA LEU A 281 45.99 -129.34 -31.76
C LEU A 281 47.20 -129.99 -31.06
N LYS A 282 47.36 -129.76 -29.75
CA LYS A 282 48.38 -130.42 -28.92
C LYS A 282 48.18 -131.94 -28.89
N GLU A 283 46.97 -132.42 -28.63
CA GLU A 283 46.66 -133.85 -28.61
C GLU A 283 46.95 -134.52 -29.97
N SER A 284 46.56 -133.87 -31.07
CA SER A 284 46.88 -134.34 -32.43
C SER A 284 48.40 -134.35 -32.70
N TYR A 285 49.13 -133.34 -32.21
CA TYR A 285 50.58 -133.28 -32.32
C TYR A 285 51.27 -134.39 -31.52
N GLU A 286 50.83 -134.66 -30.29
CA GLU A 286 51.36 -135.76 -29.46
C GLU A 286 51.10 -137.12 -30.12
N THR A 287 49.90 -137.33 -30.65
CA THR A 287 49.52 -138.58 -31.35
C THR A 287 50.41 -138.82 -32.58
N THR A 288 50.65 -137.78 -33.39
CA THR A 288 51.55 -137.88 -34.55
C THR A 288 53.00 -138.09 -34.14
N GLN A 289 53.47 -137.42 -33.08
CA GLN A 289 54.81 -137.65 -32.52
C GLN A 289 55.01 -139.10 -32.06
N GLN A 290 54.02 -139.68 -31.39
CA GLN A 290 54.09 -141.06 -30.89
C GLN A 290 54.15 -142.06 -32.05
N ASN A 291 53.35 -141.84 -33.10
CA ASN A 291 53.36 -142.65 -34.31
C ASN A 291 54.72 -142.62 -35.01
N LEU A 292 55.35 -141.44 -35.09
CA LEU A 292 56.70 -141.29 -35.66
C LEU A 292 57.76 -142.01 -34.81
N LYS A 293 57.66 -141.95 -33.47
CA LYS A 293 58.56 -142.69 -32.58
C LYS A 293 58.43 -144.21 -32.77
N GLU A 294 57.22 -144.74 -32.95
CA GLU A 294 57.00 -146.16 -33.24
C GLU A 294 57.55 -146.58 -34.61
N GLN A 295 57.51 -145.70 -35.62
CA GLN A 295 58.15 -145.98 -36.90
C GLN A 295 59.68 -146.01 -36.80
N ILE A 296 60.27 -145.11 -36.01
CA ILE A 296 61.72 -145.09 -35.78
C ILE A 296 62.18 -146.39 -35.11
N THR A 297 61.49 -146.85 -34.06
CA THR A 297 61.87 -148.10 -33.36
C THR A 297 61.71 -149.34 -34.25
N LYS A 298 60.71 -149.38 -35.14
CA LYS A 298 60.59 -150.42 -36.17
C LYS A 298 61.75 -150.39 -37.17
N LEU A 299 62.18 -149.21 -37.61
CA LEU A 299 63.30 -149.08 -38.55
C LEU A 299 64.64 -149.41 -37.87
N GLU A 300 64.82 -149.06 -36.60
CA GLU A 300 66.00 -149.40 -35.82
C GLU A 300 66.13 -150.91 -35.58
N THR A 301 65.02 -151.60 -35.30
CA THR A 301 65.02 -153.07 -35.17
C THR A 301 65.41 -153.75 -36.49
N ILE A 302 64.90 -153.28 -37.63
CA ILE A 302 65.28 -153.79 -38.96
C ILE A 302 66.77 -153.51 -39.26
N ARG A 303 67.28 -152.32 -38.91
CA ARG A 303 68.69 -151.97 -39.12
C ARG A 303 69.63 -152.93 -38.37
N THR A 304 69.31 -153.24 -37.11
CA THR A 304 70.16 -154.12 -36.28
C THR A 304 70.17 -155.59 -36.76
N THR A 305 69.09 -156.10 -37.36
CA THR A 305 69.09 -157.43 -38.00
C THR A 305 69.96 -157.46 -39.25
N LEU A 306 69.84 -156.44 -40.11
CA LEU A 306 70.69 -156.32 -41.31
C LEU A 306 72.17 -156.15 -40.96
N GLU A 307 72.50 -155.39 -39.92
CA GLU A 307 73.88 -155.25 -39.42
C GLU A 307 74.47 -156.59 -38.93
N ARG A 308 73.67 -157.47 -38.31
CA ARG A 308 74.12 -158.82 -37.94
C ARG A 308 74.38 -159.71 -39.15
N GLU A 309 73.52 -159.67 -40.17
CA GLU A 309 73.71 -160.43 -41.41
C GLU A 309 74.97 -159.99 -42.16
N VAL A 310 75.21 -158.68 -42.28
CA VAL A 310 76.42 -158.15 -42.92
C VAL A 310 77.69 -158.60 -42.19
N ASN A 311 77.68 -158.59 -40.84
CA ASN A 311 78.84 -159.02 -40.07
C ASN A 311 79.09 -160.55 -40.16
N SER A 312 78.03 -161.36 -40.24
CA SER A 312 78.13 -162.80 -40.50
C SER A 312 78.78 -163.08 -41.87
N LEU A 313 78.30 -162.40 -42.92
CA LEU A 313 78.84 -162.56 -44.28
C LEU A 313 80.30 -162.09 -44.38
N LYS A 314 80.68 -161.00 -43.71
CA LYS A 314 82.08 -160.54 -43.65
C LYS A 314 83.01 -161.56 -42.98
N SER A 315 82.53 -162.26 -41.95
CA SER A 315 83.29 -163.32 -41.25
C SER A 315 83.59 -164.52 -42.17
N ILE A 316 82.59 -164.93 -42.97
CA ILE A 316 82.72 -166.05 -43.93
C ILE A 316 83.69 -165.70 -45.07
N ILE A 317 83.62 -164.48 -45.60
CA ILE A 317 84.54 -164.02 -46.66
C ILE A 317 85.98 -163.97 -46.15
N SER A 318 86.20 -163.56 -44.90
CA SER A 318 87.54 -163.50 -44.30
C SER A 318 88.16 -164.89 -44.13
N THR A 319 87.37 -165.89 -43.75
CA THR A 319 87.84 -167.28 -43.58
C THR A 319 88.15 -167.97 -44.90
N GLN A 320 87.35 -167.72 -45.95
CA GLN A 320 87.65 -168.25 -47.30
C GLN A 320 88.92 -167.66 -47.90
N LYS A 321 89.20 -166.37 -47.63
CA LYS A 321 90.38 -165.67 -48.15
C LYS A 321 91.68 -166.22 -47.57
N LEU A 322 91.71 -166.51 -46.27
CA LEU A 322 92.85 -167.16 -45.59
C LEU A 322 93.16 -168.56 -46.15
N ASN A 323 92.12 -169.34 -46.44
CA ASN A 323 92.28 -170.70 -46.96
C ASN A 323 92.83 -170.74 -48.41
N HIS A 324 92.52 -169.71 -49.22
CA HIS A 324 93.07 -169.60 -50.58
C HIS A 324 94.53 -169.11 -50.60
N GLU A 325 94.97 -168.34 -49.61
CA GLU A 325 96.36 -167.89 -49.49
C GLU A 325 97.33 -169.04 -49.14
N GLU A 326 96.90 -170.01 -48.32
CA GLU A 326 97.71 -171.19 -47.99
C GLU A 326 97.90 -172.15 -49.18
N ILE A 327 96.85 -172.37 -49.98
CA ILE A 327 96.91 -173.25 -51.17
C ILE A 327 97.83 -172.65 -52.24
N LEU A 328 97.80 -171.32 -52.43
CA LEU A 328 98.62 -170.61 -53.41
C LEU A 328 100.12 -170.65 -53.05
N GLN A 329 100.48 -170.62 -51.76
CA GLN A 329 101.88 -170.78 -51.35
C GLN A 329 102.40 -172.20 -51.62
N HIS A 330 101.55 -173.22 -51.45
CA HIS A 330 101.95 -174.61 -51.63
C HIS A 330 102.23 -174.97 -53.10
N GLU A 331 101.47 -174.43 -54.06
CA GLU A 331 101.71 -174.66 -55.49
C GLU A 331 102.94 -173.92 -56.04
N LYS A 332 103.20 -172.69 -55.56
CA LYS A 332 104.37 -171.90 -56.00
C LYS A 332 105.71 -172.59 -55.71
N LEU A 333 105.81 -173.35 -54.62
CA LEU A 333 107.04 -174.07 -54.28
C LEU A 333 107.29 -175.27 -55.19
N ARG A 334 106.21 -175.90 -55.70
CA ARG A 334 106.26 -177.09 -56.54
C ARG A 334 106.75 -176.76 -57.96
N LEU A 335 106.30 -175.64 -58.52
CA LEU A 335 106.74 -175.15 -59.84
C LEU A 335 108.24 -174.85 -59.90
N LYS A 336 108.80 -174.31 -58.80
CA LYS A 336 110.22 -173.90 -58.73
C LYS A 336 111.19 -175.08 -58.80
N ASN A 337 110.74 -176.29 -58.46
CA ASN A 337 111.53 -177.52 -58.53
C ASN A 337 111.50 -178.16 -59.94
N GLU A 338 110.49 -177.89 -60.75
CA GLU A 338 110.40 -178.39 -62.14
C GLU A 338 111.23 -177.56 -63.13
N GLU A 339 111.30 -176.24 -62.96
CA GLU A 339 112.08 -175.37 -63.86
C GLU A 339 113.58 -175.67 -63.85
N LYS A 340 114.16 -176.04 -62.69
CA LYS A 340 115.59 -176.40 -62.62
C LYS A 340 115.93 -177.70 -63.36
N ARG A 341 114.96 -178.60 -63.53
CA ARG A 341 115.17 -179.90 -64.22
C ARG A 341 115.20 -179.73 -65.74
N LEU A 342 114.46 -178.75 -66.27
CA LEU A 342 114.38 -178.46 -67.70
C LEU A 342 115.58 -177.66 -68.23
N GLN A 343 116.27 -176.91 -67.37
CA GLN A 343 117.50 -176.20 -67.77
C GLN A 343 118.69 -177.16 -68.00
N PHE A 344 118.68 -178.35 -67.38
CA PHE A 344 119.73 -179.38 -67.53
C PHE A 344 119.68 -180.09 -68.89
N LEU A 345 118.52 -180.15 -69.56
CA LEU A 345 118.38 -180.85 -70.85
C LEU A 345 118.70 -179.97 -72.07
N ARG A 346 118.62 -178.64 -71.96
CA ARG A 346 118.69 -177.76 -73.14
C ARG A 346 120.12 -177.51 -73.61
N THR A 347 121.11 -177.60 -72.74
CA THR A 347 122.51 -177.35 -73.13
C THR A 347 123.22 -178.59 -73.70
N ALA A 348 122.60 -179.78 -73.63
CA ALA A 348 123.16 -181.01 -74.21
C ALA A 348 122.90 -181.18 -75.72
N MET A 349 122.01 -180.40 -76.34
CA MET A 349 121.53 -180.66 -77.71
C MET A 349 122.02 -179.69 -78.80
N LEU A 350 122.66 -178.57 -78.47
CA LEU A 350 122.94 -177.51 -79.46
C LEU A 350 124.40 -177.35 -79.90
N ASP A 351 125.26 -178.35 -79.65
CA ASP A 351 126.66 -178.32 -80.13
C ASP A 351 127.08 -179.54 -80.99
N TYR A 352 126.11 -180.26 -81.59
CA TYR A 352 126.41 -181.35 -82.54
C TYR A 352 125.87 -181.09 -83.95
N ILE A 353 126.30 -180.02 -84.62
CA ILE A 353 126.75 -180.01 -86.04
C ILE A 353 126.58 -178.61 -86.68
N GLY A 354 127.65 -177.85 -86.56
CA GLY A 354 128.18 -176.86 -87.51
C GLY A 354 129.71 -177.02 -87.47
N ARG A 355 130.16 -178.22 -87.85
CA ARG A 355 131.43 -178.93 -87.55
C ARG A 355 132.70 -178.06 -87.33
N GLY A 356 133.29 -178.19 -86.14
CA GLY A 356 134.73 -178.30 -85.88
C GLY A 356 135.68 -177.24 -86.45
N THR A 357 136.10 -176.31 -85.58
CA THR A 357 137.54 -176.17 -85.27
C THR A 357 137.81 -177.10 -84.08
N LYS A 358 138.23 -178.32 -84.39
CA LYS A 358 139.62 -178.80 -84.27
C LYS A 358 140.02 -179.07 -82.83
N THR A 359 140.21 -180.37 -82.65
CA THR A 359 141.03 -181.09 -81.69
C THR A 359 140.63 -181.04 -80.24
N ASN A 360 140.29 -182.26 -79.78
CA ASN A 360 140.56 -182.83 -78.46
C ASN A 360 139.91 -182.19 -77.24
#